data_AF-A0A954J9E7-F1
#
_entry.id   AF-A0A954J9E7-F1
#
_cell.length_a   1.000
_cell.length_b   1.000
_cell.length_c   1.000
_cell.angle_alpha   90.00
_cell.angle_beta   90.00
_cell.angle_gamma   90.00
#
_symmetry.space_group_name_H-M   'P 1'
#
loop_
_entity.id
_entity.type
_entity.pdbx_description
1 polymer ?
#
loop_
_entity_poly.entity_id
_entity_poly.type
_entity_poly.pdbx_seq_one_letter_code
_entity_poly.pdbx_strand_id
1 'polypeptide(L)'
;MNQDDDLFRPEGDSVSQKSTSSGCGWKTVLIVLLSCTGLMFACCCGIGYMFYSMAPTIEQDPEVARQTAQKLLGVELEEGAKPQVAMKMNLLSMLNVEGAVVQLPEQSGVLVVAGLDGQLASNPQFTKSIEDAIQKEAGSENLKVLNTEVKEVQIDGQGTSVTIIEAQVPAKGDQAEKNVRQVRALINGSGDKKIFFMMIIPEEKWDEQKTIELLESLDVP
;
A
#
# COMPACT_ATOMS: atom_id res chain seq x y z
N MET A 1 -64.88 8.73 -35.00
CA MET A 1 -65.59 7.63 -35.67
C MET A 1 -64.63 7.00 -36.67
N ASN A 2 -64.74 5.68 -36.78
CA ASN A 2 -64.03 4.79 -37.69
C ASN A 2 -64.06 5.18 -39.17
N GLN A 3 -63.20 4.45 -39.91
CA GLN A 3 -63.29 4.01 -41.31
C GLN A 3 -62.78 5.02 -42.35
N ASP A 4 -61.74 4.67 -43.12
CA ASP A 4 -61.75 3.65 -44.22
C ASP A 4 -62.84 4.05 -45.23
N ASP A 5 -62.66 4.24 -46.53
CA ASP A 5 -61.74 3.75 -47.54
C ASP A 5 -61.68 4.86 -48.62
N ASP A 6 -60.75 4.89 -49.57
CA ASP A 6 -61.00 4.49 -50.96
C ASP A 6 -59.97 5.28 -51.80
N LEU A 7 -59.39 4.82 -52.89
CA LEU A 7 -59.32 3.57 -53.60
C LEU A 7 -58.36 3.89 -54.76
N PHE A 8 -57.60 2.88 -55.22
CA PHE A 8 -56.79 2.89 -56.45
C PHE A 8 -55.39 3.53 -56.43
N ARG A 9 -54.41 2.68 -56.14
CA ARG A 9 -53.12 2.59 -56.87
C ARG A 9 -53.31 1.60 -58.04
N PRO A 10 -52.49 1.64 -59.11
CA PRO A 10 -51.19 0.96 -59.00
C PRO A 10 -50.02 1.73 -59.62
N GLU A 11 -48.85 1.55 -59.00
CA GLU A 11 -47.55 2.04 -59.44
C GLU A 11 -46.78 0.98 -60.23
N GLY A 12 -45.87 1.46 -61.09
CA GLY A 12 -44.85 0.75 -61.87
C GLY A 12 -44.68 1.44 -63.23
N ASP A 13 -43.52 1.89 -63.73
CA ASP A 13 -42.13 1.65 -63.36
C ASP A 13 -41.20 2.76 -63.89
N SER A 14 -40.16 3.02 -63.08
CA SER A 14 -38.76 3.37 -63.41
C SER A 14 -38.42 4.57 -64.31
N VAL A 15 -37.70 5.53 -63.73
CA VAL A 15 -36.67 6.31 -64.43
C VAL A 15 -35.30 5.86 -63.93
N SER A 16 -34.51 5.32 -64.84
CA SER A 16 -33.10 4.99 -64.63
C SER A 16 -32.25 6.27 -64.61
N GLN A 17 -31.47 6.48 -63.56
CA GLN A 17 -30.32 7.38 -63.59
C GLN A 17 -29.04 6.67 -63.16
N LYS A 18 -28.01 6.93 -63.95
CA LYS A 18 -26.66 6.37 -63.96
C LYS A 18 -25.87 6.59 -62.66
N SER A 19 -24.98 5.61 -62.44
CA SER A 19 -23.91 5.49 -61.45
C SER A 19 -23.09 6.73 -61.11
N THR A 20 -22.77 6.90 -59.82
CA THR A 20 -21.50 7.47 -59.36
C THR A 20 -20.96 6.67 -58.17
N SER A 21 -19.66 6.40 -58.22
CA SER A 21 -18.88 5.55 -57.33
C SER A 21 -18.83 6.07 -55.89
N SER A 22 -19.27 5.26 -54.91
CA SER A 22 -19.06 5.50 -53.47
C SER A 22 -18.09 4.46 -52.88
N GLY A 23 -16.96 4.24 -53.56
CA GLY A 23 -15.86 3.38 -53.07
C GLY A 23 -14.90 4.06 -52.10
N CYS A 24 -15.29 5.18 -51.47
CA CYS A 24 -14.40 6.07 -50.70
C CYS A 24 -14.94 6.38 -49.29
N GLY A 25 -15.29 5.34 -48.53
CA GLY A 25 -15.72 5.51 -47.14
C GLY A 25 -15.31 4.34 -46.25
N TRP A 26 -15.42 3.12 -46.76
CA TRP A 26 -15.09 1.91 -45.99
C TRP A 26 -13.60 1.82 -45.61
N LYS A 27 -12.69 2.22 -46.51
CA LYS A 27 -11.24 2.23 -46.21
C LYS A 27 -10.89 3.25 -45.12
N THR A 28 -11.50 4.44 -45.16
CA THR A 28 -11.27 5.49 -44.16
C THR A 28 -11.88 5.10 -42.80
N VAL A 29 -13.07 4.51 -42.80
CA VAL A 29 -13.70 3.97 -41.58
C VAL A 29 -12.86 2.85 -40.98
N LEU A 30 -12.34 1.91 -41.79
CA LEU A 30 -11.44 0.87 -41.30
C LEU A 30 -10.14 1.44 -40.71
N ILE A 31 -9.55 2.47 -41.32
CA ILE A 31 -8.33 3.09 -40.80
C ILE A 31 -8.59 3.80 -39.46
N VAL A 32 -9.72 4.50 -39.32
CA VAL A 32 -10.11 5.16 -38.05
C VAL A 32 -10.48 4.14 -36.98
N LEU A 33 -11.13 3.03 -37.35
CA LEU A 33 -11.45 1.96 -36.40
C LEU A 33 -10.18 1.23 -35.96
N LEU A 34 -9.24 0.99 -36.88
CA LEU A 34 -7.95 0.38 -36.56
C LEU A 34 -7.09 1.30 -35.69
N SER A 35 -7.12 2.62 -35.93
CA SER A 35 -6.37 3.59 -35.11
C SER A 35 -6.98 3.78 -33.73
N CYS A 36 -8.32 3.87 -33.61
CA CYS A 36 -8.99 3.93 -32.31
C CYS A 36 -8.82 2.63 -31.52
N THR A 37 -8.91 1.47 -32.18
CA THR A 37 -8.71 0.17 -31.51
C THR A 37 -7.25 0.00 -31.09
N GLY A 38 -6.29 0.34 -31.94
CA GLY A 38 -4.87 0.31 -31.61
C GLY A 38 -4.49 1.27 -30.47
N LEU A 39 -5.06 2.47 -30.46
CA LEU A 39 -4.85 3.46 -29.39
C LEU A 39 -5.50 3.00 -28.07
N MET A 40 -6.69 2.38 -28.11
CA MET A 40 -7.30 1.77 -26.92
C MET A 40 -6.47 0.62 -26.36
N PHE A 41 -5.95 -0.28 -27.21
CA PHE A 41 -5.07 -1.36 -26.74
C PHE A 41 -3.74 -0.82 -26.19
N ALA A 42 -3.15 0.21 -26.79
CA ALA A 42 -1.95 0.86 -26.26
C ALA A 42 -2.21 1.58 -24.91
N CYS A 43 -3.38 2.22 -24.75
CA CYS A 43 -3.77 2.88 -23.51
C CYS A 43 -4.07 1.86 -22.39
N CYS A 44 -4.79 0.78 -22.70
CA CYS A 44 -5.14 -0.26 -21.72
C CYS A 44 -3.94 -1.13 -21.32
N CYS A 45 -3.05 -1.49 -22.26
CA CYS A 45 -1.87 -2.29 -21.96
C CYS A 45 -0.71 -1.46 -21.38
N GLY A 46 -0.58 -0.18 -21.77
CA GLY A 46 0.44 0.73 -21.23
C GLY A 46 0.18 1.09 -19.77
N ILE A 47 -1.08 1.38 -19.42
CA ILE A 47 -1.48 1.64 -18.03
C ILE A 47 -1.37 0.35 -17.19
N GLY A 48 -1.80 -0.80 -17.74
CA GLY A 48 -1.66 -2.09 -17.06
C GLY A 48 -0.20 -2.48 -16.77
N TYR A 49 0.72 -2.25 -17.71
CA TYR A 49 2.15 -2.46 -17.50
C TYR A 49 2.73 -1.50 -16.46
N MET A 50 2.31 -0.23 -16.48
CA MET A 50 2.72 0.76 -15.49
C MET A 50 2.27 0.36 -14.07
N PHE A 51 1.03 -0.14 -13.91
CA PHE A 51 0.55 -0.65 -12.61
C PHE A 51 1.20 -1.97 -12.20
N TYR A 52 1.49 -2.88 -13.15
CA TYR A 52 2.21 -4.12 -12.85
C TYR A 52 3.63 -3.84 -12.35
N SER A 53 4.32 -2.84 -12.91
CA SER A 53 5.64 -2.43 -12.47
C SER A 53 5.69 -1.77 -11.08
N MET A 54 4.53 -1.36 -10.55
CA MET A 54 4.38 -0.81 -9.19
C MET A 54 3.83 -1.82 -8.18
N ALA A 55 3.54 -3.05 -8.60
CA ALA A 55 3.01 -4.06 -7.70
C ALA A 55 4.04 -4.41 -6.62
N PRO A 56 3.63 -4.48 -5.33
CA PRO A 56 4.53 -4.89 -4.27
C PRO A 56 4.96 -6.34 -4.50
N THR A 57 6.27 -6.58 -4.49
CA THR A 57 6.84 -7.92 -4.43
C THR A 57 6.77 -8.37 -2.98
N ILE A 58 5.97 -9.40 -2.72
CA ILE A 58 5.82 -9.99 -1.40
C ILE A 58 6.55 -11.34 -1.43
N GLU A 59 7.55 -11.48 -0.58
CA GLU A 59 8.33 -12.69 -0.44
C GLU A 59 8.06 -13.30 0.93
N GLN A 60 7.71 -14.59 0.96
CA GLN A 60 7.45 -15.34 2.19
C GLN A 60 8.68 -16.15 2.63
N ASP A 61 9.86 -15.76 2.15
CA ASP A 61 11.12 -16.38 2.55
C ASP A 61 11.57 -15.77 3.90
N PRO A 62 11.67 -16.59 4.96
CA PRO A 62 12.08 -16.11 6.28
C PRO A 62 13.50 -15.54 6.28
N GLU A 63 14.40 -16.00 5.41
CA GLU A 63 15.77 -15.46 5.37
C GLU A 63 15.80 -14.07 4.74
N VAL A 64 14.98 -13.82 3.71
CA VAL A 64 14.84 -12.49 3.11
C VAL A 64 14.20 -11.53 4.12
N ALA A 65 13.15 -11.96 4.82
CA ALA A 65 12.51 -11.15 5.86
C ALA A 65 13.46 -10.83 7.03
N ARG A 66 14.32 -11.78 7.44
CA ARG A 66 15.38 -11.53 8.43
C ARG A 66 16.35 -10.46 7.95
N GLN A 67 16.89 -10.64 6.75
CA GLN A 67 17.88 -9.71 6.18
C GLN A 67 17.31 -8.31 6.02
N THR A 68 16.06 -8.19 5.54
CA THR A 68 15.39 -6.90 5.42
C THR A 68 15.20 -6.25 6.79
N ALA A 69 14.74 -6.99 7.81
CA ALA A 69 14.57 -6.43 9.16
C ALA A 69 15.90 -5.96 9.75
N GLN A 70 16.96 -6.78 9.67
CA GLN A 70 18.30 -6.44 10.16
C GLN A 70 18.87 -5.23 9.41
N LYS A 71 18.70 -5.17 8.08
CA LYS A 71 19.13 -4.05 7.27
C LYS A 71 18.42 -2.74 7.66
N LEU A 72 17.15 -2.80 8.07
CA LEU A 72 16.39 -1.61 8.43
C LEU A 72 16.66 -1.15 9.86
N LEU A 73 16.91 -2.08 10.78
CA LEU A 73 17.09 -1.76 12.20
C LEU A 73 18.56 -1.66 12.63
N GLY A 74 19.46 -2.17 11.79
CA GLY A 74 20.90 -2.32 12.05
C GLY A 74 21.28 -3.19 13.25
N VAL A 75 20.30 -3.86 13.87
CA VAL A 75 20.51 -4.82 14.96
C VAL A 75 20.16 -6.24 14.52
N GLU A 76 20.80 -7.21 15.16
CA GLU A 76 20.42 -8.62 14.99
C GLU A 76 19.09 -8.89 15.70
N LEU A 77 18.20 -9.64 15.04
CA LEU A 77 16.98 -10.11 15.67
C LEU A 77 17.31 -11.13 16.76
N GLU A 78 16.59 -11.04 17.88
CA GLU A 78 16.72 -11.96 19.01
C GLU A 78 16.58 -13.46 18.62
N GLU A 79 17.28 -14.32 19.36
CA GLU A 79 17.20 -15.77 19.14
C GLU A 79 15.75 -16.27 19.32
N GLY A 80 15.21 -16.91 18.29
CA GLY A 80 13.82 -17.39 18.27
C GLY A 80 12.84 -16.46 17.55
N ALA A 81 13.28 -15.29 17.08
CA ALA A 81 12.53 -14.47 16.14
C ALA A 81 12.16 -15.28 14.88
N LYS A 82 10.89 -15.18 14.48
CA LYS A 82 10.33 -15.84 13.29
C LYS A 82 9.93 -14.79 12.26
N PRO A 83 10.85 -14.41 11.35
CA PRO A 83 10.53 -13.61 10.18
C PRO A 83 9.49 -14.35 9.32
N GLN A 84 8.48 -13.64 8.82
CA GLN A 84 7.38 -14.23 8.07
C GLN A 84 7.30 -13.72 6.64
N VAL A 85 7.41 -12.40 6.47
CA VAL A 85 7.15 -11.74 5.19
C VAL A 85 8.15 -10.62 4.99
N ALA A 86 8.73 -10.54 3.80
CA ALA A 86 9.39 -9.37 3.27
C ALA A 86 8.51 -8.73 2.20
N MET A 87 8.51 -7.41 2.14
CA MET A 87 7.82 -6.65 1.12
C MET A 87 8.78 -5.65 0.48
N LYS A 88 8.70 -5.52 -0.84
CA LYS A 88 9.42 -4.51 -1.58
C LYS A 88 8.50 -3.88 -2.61
N MET A 89 8.48 -2.56 -2.64
CA MET A 89 7.67 -1.78 -3.57
C MET A 89 8.50 -0.62 -4.09
N ASN A 90 8.45 -0.40 -5.40
CA ASN A 90 9.03 0.78 -6.04
C ASN A 90 7.91 1.53 -6.76
N LEU A 91 7.64 2.74 -6.33
CA LEU A 91 6.65 3.64 -6.91
C LEU A 91 7.37 4.63 -7.81
N LEU A 92 7.39 4.32 -9.12
CA LEU A 92 7.94 5.18 -10.18
C LEU A 92 9.35 5.73 -9.87
N SER A 93 10.18 4.96 -9.17
CA SER A 93 11.51 5.39 -8.66
C SER A 93 11.52 6.61 -7.73
N MET A 94 10.37 7.16 -7.38
CA MET A 94 10.23 8.31 -6.48
C MET A 94 10.16 7.88 -5.01
N LEU A 95 9.61 6.70 -4.76
CA LEU A 95 9.52 6.09 -3.44
C LEU A 95 9.85 4.60 -3.54
N ASN A 96 10.82 4.16 -2.76
CA ASN A 96 11.12 2.77 -2.49
C ASN A 96 10.63 2.46 -1.09
N VAL A 97 9.84 1.40 -0.97
CA VAL A 97 9.41 0.84 0.31
C VAL A 97 10.01 -0.55 0.41
N GLU A 98 10.73 -0.81 1.48
CA GLU A 98 11.21 -2.15 1.83
C GLU A 98 10.78 -2.44 3.25
N GLY A 99 10.18 -3.58 3.53
CA GLY A 99 9.69 -3.88 4.87
C GLY A 99 9.70 -5.35 5.21
N ALA A 100 9.62 -5.64 6.49
CA ALA A 100 9.59 -6.98 7.03
C ALA A 100 8.58 -7.09 8.17
N VAL A 101 8.00 -8.28 8.29
CA VAL A 101 7.14 -8.69 9.42
C VAL A 101 7.82 -9.84 10.13
N VAL A 102 8.06 -9.67 11.43
CA VAL A 102 8.76 -10.61 12.29
C VAL A 102 7.91 -10.89 13.51
N GLN A 103 7.74 -12.16 13.87
CA GLN A 103 7.14 -12.55 15.13
C GLN A 103 8.22 -12.69 16.21
N LEU A 104 8.04 -11.99 17.32
CA LEU A 104 8.99 -11.91 18.42
C LEU A 104 8.71 -13.01 19.47
N PRO A 105 9.74 -13.75 19.94
CA PRO A 105 9.59 -14.85 20.88
C PRO A 105 9.30 -14.37 22.32
N GLU A 106 10.06 -13.42 22.86
CA GLU A 106 9.98 -13.06 24.29
C GLU A 106 8.67 -12.34 24.63
N GLN A 107 8.31 -11.36 23.80
CA GLN A 107 7.10 -10.56 24.00
C GLN A 107 5.87 -11.19 23.34
N SER A 108 6.03 -12.32 22.62
CA SER A 108 4.97 -12.93 21.80
C SER A 108 4.28 -11.93 20.86
N GLY A 109 5.05 -10.91 20.44
CA GLY A 109 4.57 -9.78 19.67
C GLY A 109 4.80 -9.93 18.18
N VAL A 110 4.35 -8.94 17.42
CA VAL A 110 4.65 -8.80 16.00
C VAL A 110 5.36 -7.47 15.78
N LEU A 111 6.54 -7.54 15.18
CA LEU A 111 7.32 -6.41 14.71
C LEU A 111 7.07 -6.24 13.21
N VAL A 112 6.72 -5.02 12.83
CA VAL A 112 6.56 -4.57 11.45
C VAL A 112 7.50 -3.39 11.26
N VAL A 113 8.41 -3.53 10.31
CA VAL A 113 9.37 -2.48 9.97
C VAL A 113 9.29 -2.18 8.49
N ALA A 114 9.35 -0.90 8.12
CA ALA A 114 9.36 -0.48 6.73
C ALA A 114 10.27 0.73 6.52
N GLY A 115 11.32 0.57 5.72
CA GLY A 115 12.15 1.65 5.21
C GLY A 115 11.51 2.32 4.00
N LEU A 116 11.55 3.64 4.02
CA LEU A 116 11.11 4.56 2.98
C LEU A 116 12.35 5.29 2.46
N ASP A 117 12.60 5.21 1.16
CA ASP A 117 13.73 5.84 0.49
C ASP A 117 13.29 6.48 -0.84
N GLY A 118 14.05 7.43 -1.34
CA GLY A 118 13.79 8.18 -2.58
C GLY A 118 13.28 9.60 -2.35
N GLN A 119 13.08 10.33 -3.45
CA GLN A 119 12.77 11.76 -3.44
C GLN A 119 11.52 12.11 -2.62
N LEU A 120 10.52 11.21 -2.57
CA LEU A 120 9.33 11.43 -1.73
C LEU A 120 9.64 11.26 -0.25
N ALA A 121 10.49 10.31 0.14
CA ALA A 121 10.90 10.13 1.54
C ALA A 121 11.71 11.34 2.06
N SER A 122 12.48 12.00 1.19
CA SER A 122 13.17 13.26 1.52
C SER A 122 12.22 14.46 1.65
N ASN A 123 10.96 14.36 1.21
CA ASN A 123 10.03 15.48 1.18
C ASN A 123 9.40 15.70 2.57
N PRO A 124 9.64 16.83 3.25
CA PRO A 124 9.12 17.07 4.60
C PRO A 124 7.59 17.06 4.70
N GLN A 125 6.89 17.45 3.64
CA GLN A 125 5.43 17.42 3.62
C GLN A 125 4.91 15.98 3.54
N PHE A 126 5.62 15.11 2.82
CA PHE A 126 5.29 13.69 2.72
C PHE A 126 5.55 12.97 4.05
N THR A 127 6.72 13.17 4.66
CA THR A 127 7.05 12.56 5.96
C THR A 127 6.09 13.01 7.05
N LYS A 128 5.76 14.30 7.10
CA LYS A 128 4.75 14.83 8.03
C LYS A 128 3.37 14.21 7.81
N SER A 129 2.98 13.96 6.56
CA SER A 129 1.70 13.30 6.26
C SER A 129 1.68 11.85 6.75
N ILE A 130 2.83 11.16 6.69
CA ILE A 130 2.99 9.81 7.26
C ILE A 130 2.92 9.88 8.79
N GLU A 131 3.64 10.80 9.43
CA GLU A 131 3.58 10.99 10.89
C GLU A 131 2.15 11.27 11.37
N ASP A 132 1.46 12.21 10.70
CA ASP A 132 0.06 12.53 10.97
C ASP A 132 -0.84 11.30 10.80
N ALA A 133 -0.61 10.47 9.77
CA ALA A 133 -1.37 9.24 9.54
C ALA A 133 -1.10 8.20 10.64
N ILE A 134 0.15 8.01 11.04
CA ILE A 134 0.55 7.10 12.12
C ILE A 134 -0.15 7.47 13.43
N GLN A 135 -0.23 8.77 13.73
CA GLN A 135 -0.89 9.30 14.92
C GLN A 135 -2.43 9.20 14.82
N LYS A 136 -3.01 9.49 13.65
CA LYS A 136 -4.48 9.50 13.46
C LYS A 136 -5.07 8.09 13.32
N GLU A 137 -4.38 7.16 12.67
CA GLU A 137 -4.82 5.76 12.50
C GLU A 137 -4.57 4.90 13.75
N ALA A 138 -4.48 5.50 14.93
CA ALA A 138 -4.52 4.72 16.16
C ALA A 138 -5.82 3.90 16.24
N GLY A 139 -6.95 4.49 15.83
CA GLY A 139 -8.25 3.81 15.76
C GLY A 139 -8.52 3.26 14.36
N SER A 140 -8.54 1.94 14.22
CA SER A 140 -9.07 1.26 13.03
C SER A 140 -10.29 0.43 13.41
N GLU A 141 -11.14 0.03 12.46
CA GLU A 141 -12.30 -0.84 12.72
C GLU A 141 -11.93 -2.17 13.41
N ASN A 142 -10.66 -2.55 13.39
CA ASN A 142 -10.13 -3.78 13.98
C ASN A 142 -9.43 -3.57 15.34
N LEU A 143 -9.34 -2.33 15.85
CA LEU A 143 -8.69 -2.00 17.12
C LEU A 143 -9.45 -0.88 17.84
N LYS A 144 -9.99 -1.19 19.01
CA LYS A 144 -10.57 -0.17 19.89
C LYS A 144 -9.47 0.44 20.75
N VAL A 145 -9.07 1.67 20.42
CA VAL A 145 -8.09 2.42 21.21
C VAL A 145 -8.68 2.79 22.56
N LEU A 146 -7.95 2.48 23.62
CA LEU A 146 -8.26 2.84 25.00
C LEU A 146 -7.49 4.10 25.42
N ASN A 147 -6.20 4.14 25.07
CA ASN A 147 -5.31 5.24 25.42
C ASN A 147 -4.21 5.42 24.36
N THR A 148 -3.72 6.65 24.21
CA THR A 148 -2.58 6.98 23.36
C THR A 148 -1.64 7.89 24.14
N GLU A 149 -0.37 7.52 24.22
CA GLU A 149 0.70 8.28 24.85
C GLU A 149 1.81 8.53 23.83
N VAL A 150 2.43 9.71 23.89
CA VAL A 150 3.61 10.04 23.07
C VAL A 150 4.79 10.26 24.00
N LYS A 151 5.89 9.56 23.76
CA LYS A 151 7.15 9.69 24.51
C LYS A 151 8.29 10.04 23.57
N GLU A 152 9.20 10.88 24.04
CA GLU A 152 10.48 11.11 23.37
C GLU A 152 11.46 10.04 23.81
N VAL A 153 12.04 9.32 22.85
CA VAL A 153 13.06 8.27 23.07
C VAL A 153 14.30 8.59 22.24
N GLN A 154 15.48 8.28 22.75
CA GLN A 154 16.72 8.47 22.01
C GLN A 154 17.00 7.23 21.15
N ILE A 155 16.86 7.36 19.84
CA ILE A 155 17.17 6.29 18.89
C ILE A 155 18.35 6.76 18.05
N ASP A 156 19.46 6.01 18.06
CA ASP A 156 20.72 6.42 17.43
C ASP A 156 21.17 7.86 17.82
N GLY A 157 20.99 8.21 19.10
CA GLY A 157 21.32 9.54 19.63
C GLY A 157 20.45 10.69 19.12
N GLN A 158 19.36 10.41 18.41
CA GLN A 158 18.37 11.39 17.97
C GLN A 158 17.08 11.25 18.78
N GLY A 159 16.54 12.39 19.24
CA GLY A 159 15.21 12.43 19.84
C GLY A 159 14.14 12.04 18.82
N THR A 160 13.46 10.93 19.06
CA THR A 160 12.40 10.39 18.23
C THR A 160 11.11 10.29 19.03
N SER A 161 10.02 10.87 18.51
CA SER A 161 8.71 10.73 19.12
C SER A 161 8.14 9.33 18.84
N VAL A 162 7.87 8.59 19.91
CA VAL A 162 7.30 7.25 19.91
C VAL A 162 5.87 7.31 20.43
N THR A 163 4.92 6.79 19.66
CA THR A 163 3.51 6.72 20.03
C THR A 163 3.21 5.33 20.58
N ILE A 164 2.78 5.26 21.84
CA ILE A 164 2.33 4.04 22.52
C ILE A 164 0.81 4.06 22.56
N ILE A 165 0.18 3.03 22.02
CA ILE A 165 -1.27 2.91 21.91
C ILE A 165 -1.69 1.68 22.70
N GLU A 166 -2.52 1.89 23.71
CA GLU A 166 -3.25 0.81 24.38
C GLU A 166 -4.52 0.55 23.58
N ALA A 167 -4.68 -0.66 23.07
CA ALA A 167 -5.81 -1.03 22.23
C ALA A 167 -6.38 -2.38 22.65
N GLN A 168 -7.67 -2.54 22.35
CA GLN A 168 -8.38 -3.80 22.49
C GLN A 168 -8.70 -4.33 21.09
N VAL A 169 -8.23 -5.54 20.80
CA VAL A 169 -8.64 -6.28 19.61
C VAL A 169 -10.04 -6.85 19.90
N PRO A 170 -11.08 -6.43 19.16
CA PRO A 170 -12.43 -6.94 19.36
C PRO A 170 -12.47 -8.43 19.01
N ALA A 171 -13.28 -9.18 19.73
CA ALA A 171 -13.53 -10.60 19.49
C ALA A 171 -13.98 -10.82 18.03
N LYS A 172 -13.32 -11.74 17.32
CA LYS A 172 -13.76 -12.23 16.01
C LYS A 172 -14.12 -13.72 16.14
N GLY A 173 -15.41 -14.03 16.02
CA GLY A 173 -15.92 -15.39 16.18
C GLY A 173 -15.76 -15.90 17.63
N ASP A 174 -15.16 -17.08 17.80
CA ASP A 174 -14.94 -17.73 19.11
C ASP A 174 -13.71 -17.20 19.88
N GLN A 175 -13.00 -16.19 19.35
CA GLN A 175 -11.83 -15.63 20.02
C GLN A 175 -12.24 -14.53 21.01
N ALA A 176 -11.78 -14.64 22.25
CA ALA A 176 -11.96 -13.61 23.26
C ALA A 176 -11.27 -12.29 22.85
N GLU A 177 -11.80 -11.18 23.36
CA GLU A 177 -11.14 -9.86 23.24
C GLU A 177 -9.73 -9.93 23.85
N LYS A 178 -8.76 -9.31 23.18
CA LYS A 178 -7.36 -9.27 23.65
C LYS A 178 -6.90 -7.83 23.76
N ASN A 179 -6.31 -7.49 24.90
CA ASN A 179 -5.65 -6.21 25.08
C ASN A 179 -4.24 -6.30 24.53
N VAL A 180 -3.84 -5.28 23.78
CA VAL A 180 -2.51 -5.17 23.18
C VAL A 180 -1.99 -3.76 23.37
N ARG A 181 -0.67 -3.65 23.45
CA ARG A 181 0.06 -2.40 23.31
C ARG A 181 0.71 -2.36 21.95
N GLN A 182 0.59 -1.22 21.30
CA GLN A 182 1.22 -0.97 20.03
C GLN A 182 2.16 0.21 20.17
N VAL A 183 3.41 0.01 19.77
CA VAL A 183 4.45 1.04 19.77
C VAL A 183 4.74 1.40 18.33
N ARG A 184 4.55 2.67 17.96
CA ARG A 184 4.78 3.19 16.61
C ARG A 184 5.81 4.31 16.66
N ALA A 185 6.74 4.31 15.72
CA ALA A 185 7.69 5.40 15.54
C ALA A 185 8.00 5.59 14.06
N LEU A 186 8.31 6.83 13.68
CA LEU A 186 8.97 7.13 12.42
C LEU A 186 10.39 7.59 12.75
N ILE A 187 11.36 6.73 12.45
CA ILE A 187 12.76 6.91 12.81
C ILE A 187 13.50 7.47 11.60
N ASN A 188 14.46 8.36 11.83
CA ASN A 188 15.37 8.81 10.79
C ASN A 188 16.48 7.78 10.61
N GLY A 189 16.63 7.25 9.40
CA GLY A 189 17.82 6.46 9.05
C GLY A 189 18.93 7.34 8.47
N SER A 190 20.02 6.72 8.02
CA SER A 190 21.11 7.44 7.39
C SER A 190 20.67 8.09 6.08
N GLY A 191 21.12 9.34 5.89
CA GLY A 191 20.74 10.17 4.75
C GLY A 191 19.28 10.61 4.84
N ASP A 192 18.53 10.45 3.75
CA ASP A 192 17.13 10.87 3.67
C ASP A 192 16.13 9.74 3.99
N LYS A 193 16.63 8.57 4.41
CA LYS A 193 15.76 7.42 4.70
C LYS A 193 14.90 7.66 5.93
N LYS A 194 13.70 7.12 5.90
CA LYS A 194 12.76 7.10 7.03
C LYS A 194 12.36 5.67 7.30
N ILE A 195 12.33 5.26 8.55
CA ILE A 195 11.98 3.91 8.95
C ILE A 195 10.75 3.96 9.82
N PHE A 196 9.67 3.40 9.29
CA PHE A 196 8.48 3.15 10.06
C PHE A 196 8.71 1.90 10.92
N PHE A 197 8.58 2.07 12.22
CA PHE A 197 8.67 1.01 13.21
C PHE A 197 7.29 0.84 13.85
N MET A 198 6.80 -0.40 13.88
CA MET A 198 5.59 -0.77 14.59
C MET A 198 5.78 -2.09 15.30
N MET A 199 5.53 -2.12 16.59
CA MET A 199 5.55 -3.33 17.40
C MET A 199 4.22 -3.50 18.12
N ILE A 200 3.65 -4.71 18.08
CA ILE A 200 2.38 -5.06 18.72
C ILE A 200 2.65 -6.15 19.75
N ILE A 201 2.35 -5.90 21.01
CA ILE A 201 2.65 -6.77 22.15
C ILE A 201 1.35 -7.04 22.93
N PRO A 202 1.03 -8.29 23.29
CA PRO A 202 -0.08 -8.57 24.20
C PRO A 202 0.11 -7.87 25.57
N GLU A 203 -0.95 -7.31 26.16
CA GLU A 203 -0.86 -6.57 27.43
C GLU A 203 -0.23 -7.42 28.54
N GLU A 204 -0.49 -8.72 28.59
CA GLU A 204 0.08 -9.65 29.57
C GLU A 204 1.60 -9.85 29.44
N LYS A 205 2.20 -9.43 28.32
CA LYS A 205 3.64 -9.46 28.04
C LYS A 205 4.26 -8.06 27.94
N TRP A 206 3.47 -7.01 28.18
CA TRP A 206 3.95 -5.64 28.09
C TRP A 206 4.96 -5.35 29.20
N ASP A 207 6.14 -4.91 28.78
CA ASP A 207 7.17 -4.35 29.64
C ASP A 207 7.66 -3.08 28.94
N GLU A 208 7.25 -1.93 29.47
CA GLU A 208 7.58 -0.64 28.89
C GLU A 208 9.09 -0.42 28.90
N GLN A 209 9.76 -0.72 30.01
CA GLN A 209 11.19 -0.44 30.16
C GLN A 209 11.98 -1.25 29.14
N LYS A 210 11.71 -2.55 29.01
CA LYS A 210 12.37 -3.39 27.99
C LYS A 210 12.09 -2.92 26.56
N THR A 211 10.89 -2.41 26.32
CA THR A 211 10.51 -1.90 25.00
C THR A 211 11.27 -0.62 24.66
N ILE A 212 11.42 0.27 25.63
CA ILE A 212 12.23 1.48 25.47
C ILE A 212 13.71 1.12 25.30
N GLU A 213 14.26 0.21 26.12
CA GLU A 213 15.63 -0.28 25.98
C GLU A 213 15.88 -0.90 24.59
N LEU A 214 14.91 -1.64 24.05
CA LEU A 214 14.99 -2.16 22.68
C LEU A 214 15.05 -1.03 21.65
N LEU A 215 14.19 -0.02 21.75
CA LEU A 215 14.18 1.12 20.84
C LEU A 215 15.49 1.93 20.91
N GLU A 216 16.02 2.13 22.11
CA GLU A 216 17.28 2.84 22.34
C GLU A 216 18.49 2.03 21.84
N SER A 217 18.37 0.71 21.74
CA SER A 217 19.42 -0.17 21.21
C SER A 217 19.51 -0.21 19.68
N LEU A 218 18.53 0.37 18.97
CA LEU A 218 18.51 0.37 17.51
C LEU A 218 19.65 1.25 16.97
N ASP A 219 20.40 0.71 16.01
CA ASP A 219 21.52 1.37 15.32
C ASP A 219 21.14 1.57 13.85
N VAL A 220 20.42 2.64 13.56
CA VAL A 220 19.67 2.73 12.31
C VAL A 220 20.57 3.19 11.13
N PRO A 221 20.73 2.38 10.07
CA PRO A 221 21.67 2.64 8.98
C PRO A 221 21.09 3.46 7.82
#